data_AF-A0A6J3LC13-F1
#
_entry.id   AF-A0A6J3LC13-F1
#
_cell.length_a   1.000
_cell.length_b   1.000
_cell.length_c   1.000
_cell.angle_alpha   90.00
_cell.angle_beta   90.00
_cell.angle_gamma   90.00
#
_symmetry.space_group_name_H-M   'P 1'
#
loop_
_entity.id
_entity.type
_entity.pdbx_description
1 polymer ?
#
loop_
_entity_poly.entity_id
_entity_poly.type
_entity_poly.pdbx_seq_one_letter_code
_entity_poly.pdbx_strand_id
1 'polypeptide(L)'
;MGALRGILPNIKGPPGLARRLYYSVWESIIIYGAPVWADAMKYEKDKKIIKRAQRTALCITSTAYRTVSHTALSVLTGNLPIYIKVRMLMGIYERKKIYKNSAVGEEVIERHAEKKEDLEEVKKKASTEWQAERSMYNEDNVTRRLISNAIIFARNR
;
A
#
# COMPACT_ATOMS: atom_id res chain seq x y z
N MET A 1 4.42 20.54 2.93
CA MET A 1 5.09 20.27 1.63
C MET A 1 6.21 21.26 1.31
N GLY A 2 6.62 22.16 2.22
CA GLY A 2 7.67 23.16 1.94
C GLY A 2 9.08 22.59 1.92
N ALA A 3 9.52 21.97 3.03
CA ALA A 3 10.89 21.46 3.16
C ALA A 3 11.23 20.32 2.18
N LEU A 4 10.30 19.39 1.95
CA LEU A 4 10.53 18.24 1.06
C LEU A 4 10.72 18.64 -0.41
N ARG A 5 10.15 19.76 -0.85
CA ARG A 5 10.35 20.24 -2.24
C ARG A 5 11.74 20.79 -2.49
N GLY A 6 12.40 21.31 -1.44
CA GLY A 6 13.80 21.73 -1.54
C GLY A 6 14.74 20.54 -1.68
N ILE A 7 14.47 19.46 -0.93
CA ILE A 7 15.33 18.26 -0.90
C ILE A 7 15.04 17.33 -2.09
N LEU A 8 13.76 17.19 -2.47
CA LEU A 8 13.28 16.27 -3.49
C LEU A 8 12.49 17.02 -4.59
N PRO A 9 13.13 17.90 -5.39
CA PRO A 9 12.45 18.57 -6.48
C PRO A 9 12.03 17.58 -7.58
N ASN A 10 10.96 17.91 -8.31
CA ASN A 10 10.45 17.08 -9.42
C ASN A 10 11.43 17.05 -10.61
N ILE A 11 12.09 18.17 -10.90
CA ILE A 11 13.05 18.34 -12.00
C ILE A 11 14.45 18.42 -11.39
N LYS A 12 15.43 17.70 -11.96
CA LYS A 12 16.83 17.66 -11.49
C LYS A 12 17.01 17.26 -10.02
N GLY A 13 16.06 16.53 -9.44
CA GLY A 13 16.18 16.03 -8.06
C GLY A 13 16.95 14.71 -7.94
N PRO A 14 17.11 14.18 -6.72
CA PRO A 14 17.94 13.00 -6.42
C PRO A 14 17.47 11.72 -7.13
N PRO A 15 18.24 10.61 -7.11
CA PRO A 15 17.87 9.39 -7.84
C PRO A 15 16.54 8.77 -7.35
N GLY A 16 15.93 7.94 -8.20
CA GLY A 16 14.66 7.24 -7.89
C GLY A 16 14.73 6.39 -6.62
N LEU A 17 15.91 5.84 -6.30
CA LEU A 17 16.16 5.08 -5.07
C LEU A 17 15.95 5.91 -3.80
N ALA A 18 16.45 7.15 -3.75
CA ALA A 18 16.28 8.04 -2.60
C ALA A 18 14.79 8.37 -2.36
N ARG A 19 14.03 8.53 -3.45
CA ARG A 19 12.58 8.77 -3.39
C ARG A 19 11.78 7.54 -2.95
N ARG A 20 12.19 6.35 -3.41
CA ARG A 20 11.64 5.08 -2.92
C ARG A 20 11.93 4.89 -1.44
N LEU A 21 13.15 5.20 -0.99
CA LEU A 21 13.51 5.16 0.42
C LEU A 21 12.63 6.09 1.26
N TYR A 22 12.39 7.31 0.79
CA TYR A 22 11.44 8.24 1.44
C TYR A 22 10.05 7.61 1.62
N TYR A 23 9.50 6.99 0.57
CA TYR A 23 8.21 6.31 0.68
C TYR A 23 8.24 5.13 1.65
N SER A 24 9.29 4.29 1.59
CA SER A 24 9.44 3.16 2.50
C SER A 24 9.50 3.59 3.97
N VAL A 25 10.22 4.68 4.27
CA VAL A 25 10.31 5.26 5.61
C VAL A 25 8.95 5.81 6.05
N TRP A 26 8.32 6.62 5.19
CA TRP A 26 6.99 7.17 5.45
C TRP A 26 5.97 6.06 5.71
N GLU A 27 5.97 5.04 4.87
CA GLU A 27 5.08 3.89 4.97
C GLU A 27 5.31 3.11 6.26
N SER A 28 6.56 2.88 6.65
CA SER A 28 6.89 2.19 7.90
C SER A 28 6.39 2.95 9.14
N ILE A 29 6.54 4.28 9.14
CA ILE A 29 6.05 5.15 10.22
C ILE A 29 4.53 5.04 10.35
N ILE A 30 3.81 5.15 9.23
CA ILE A 30 2.35 5.07 9.24
C ILE A 30 1.92 3.69 9.74
N ILE A 31 2.49 2.64 9.16
CA ILE A 31 2.08 1.25 9.39
C ILE A 31 2.47 0.71 10.77
N TYR A 32 3.42 1.33 11.47
CA TYR A 32 3.91 0.83 12.77
C TYR A 32 2.78 0.45 13.74
N GLY A 33 1.73 1.28 13.82
CA GLY A 33 0.57 1.04 14.68
C GLY A 33 -0.63 0.39 13.99
N ALA A 34 -0.49 -0.14 12.77
CA ALA A 34 -1.61 -0.57 11.92
C ALA A 34 -2.68 -1.42 12.65
N PRO A 35 -2.32 -2.46 13.45
CA PRO A 35 -3.33 -3.25 14.17
C PRO A 35 -4.17 -2.46 15.17
N VAL A 36 -3.67 -1.33 15.68
CA VAL A 36 -4.36 -0.50 16.69
C VAL A 36 -5.42 0.39 16.05
N TRP A 37 -5.15 0.91 14.86
CA TRP A 37 -6.02 1.91 14.21
C TRP A 37 -6.67 1.42 12.90
N ALA A 38 -6.44 0.17 12.50
CA ALA A 38 -7.04 -0.41 11.29
C ALA A 38 -8.57 -0.32 11.26
N ASP A 39 -9.23 -0.45 12.40
CA ASP A 39 -10.68 -0.29 12.51
C ASP A 39 -11.17 1.12 12.17
N ALA A 40 -10.36 2.15 12.40
CA ALA A 40 -10.70 3.51 11.99
C ALA A 40 -10.84 3.64 10.46
N MET A 41 -10.20 2.75 9.69
CA MET A 41 -10.34 2.71 8.23
C MET A 41 -11.72 2.24 7.76
N LYS A 42 -12.65 1.92 8.68
CA LYS A 42 -14.08 1.74 8.36
C LYS A 42 -14.75 3.09 8.04
N TYR A 43 -14.28 4.18 8.64
CA TYR A 43 -14.88 5.51 8.48
C TYR A 43 -14.26 6.27 7.30
N GLU A 44 -15.12 6.81 6.44
CA GLU A 44 -14.69 7.53 5.23
C GLU A 44 -13.88 8.80 5.54
N LYS A 45 -14.16 9.46 6.67
CA LYS A 45 -13.39 10.62 7.15
C LYS A 45 -11.91 10.28 7.37
N ASP A 46 -11.64 9.13 8.00
CA ASP A 46 -10.29 8.72 8.37
C ASP A 46 -9.54 8.19 7.14
N LYS A 47 -10.25 7.48 6.24
CA LYS A 47 -9.72 7.12 4.93
C LYS A 47 -9.29 8.36 4.13
N LYS A 48 -10.07 9.44 4.12
CA LYS A 48 -9.74 10.69 3.40
C LYS A 48 -8.45 11.32 3.92
N ILE A 49 -8.22 11.33 5.24
CA ILE A 49 -7.00 11.84 5.86
C ILE A 49 -5.78 11.03 5.39
N ILE A 50 -5.86 9.70 5.51
CA ILE A 50 -4.79 8.80 5.10
C ILE A 50 -4.54 8.86 3.58
N LYS A 51 -5.60 8.94 2.77
CA LYS A 51 -5.51 9.08 1.31
C LYS A 51 -4.77 10.36 0.93
N ARG A 52 -5.02 11.48 1.62
CA ARG A 52 -4.31 12.75 1.39
C ARG A 52 -2.83 12.67 1.77
N ALA A 53 -2.52 12.02 2.90
CA ALA A 53 -1.16 11.80 3.35
C ALA A 53 -0.38 10.90 2.38
N GLN A 54 -0.96 9.77 1.98
CA GLN A 54 -0.35 8.86 1.01
C GLN A 54 -0.18 9.52 -0.35
N ARG A 55 -1.18 10.28 -0.84
CA ARG A 55 -1.07 10.97 -2.13
C ARG A 55 0.13 11.91 -2.17
N THR A 56 0.36 12.62 -1.08
CA THR A 56 1.52 13.51 -0.91
C THR A 56 2.82 12.73 -1.05
N ALA A 57 2.94 11.61 -0.35
CA ALA A 57 4.13 10.77 -0.42
C ALA A 57 4.33 10.19 -1.83
N LEU A 58 3.26 9.67 -2.45
CA LEU A 58 3.31 9.09 -3.79
C LEU A 58 3.64 10.10 -4.88
N CYS A 59 3.14 11.34 -4.78
CA CYS A 59 3.53 12.43 -5.68
C CYS A 59 5.05 12.66 -5.65
N ILE A 60 5.65 12.66 -4.46
CA ILE A 60 7.09 12.82 -4.30
C ILE A 60 7.81 11.63 -4.94
N THR A 61 7.39 10.40 -4.63
CA THR A 61 8.02 9.16 -5.13
C THR A 61 8.03 9.07 -6.65
N SER A 62 6.92 9.47 -7.28
CA SER A 62 6.70 9.38 -8.72
C SER A 62 7.10 10.62 -9.52
N THR A 63 7.57 11.68 -8.83
CA THR A 63 7.78 13.02 -9.41
C THR A 63 6.56 13.57 -10.17
N ALA A 64 5.38 13.09 -9.85
CA ALA A 64 4.14 13.46 -10.52
C ALA A 64 3.64 14.85 -10.09
N TYR A 65 2.81 15.45 -10.94
CA TYR A 65 2.15 16.72 -10.65
C TYR A 65 1.00 16.56 -9.63
N ARG A 66 0.62 17.66 -8.98
CA ARG A 66 -0.44 17.70 -7.97
C ARG A 66 -1.83 17.33 -8.53
N THR A 67 -2.05 17.41 -9.83
CA THR A 67 -3.33 17.07 -10.46
C THR A 67 -3.59 15.57 -10.53
N VAL A 68 -2.55 14.73 -10.43
CA VAL A 68 -2.68 13.27 -10.59
C VAL A 68 -3.44 12.66 -9.42
N SER A 69 -4.52 11.92 -9.71
CA SER A 69 -5.36 11.31 -8.68
C SER A 69 -4.58 10.30 -7.82
N HIS A 70 -5.03 10.08 -6.58
CA HIS A 70 -4.41 9.12 -5.67
C HIS A 70 -4.40 7.70 -6.27
N THR A 71 -5.51 7.27 -6.88
CA THR A 71 -5.62 5.98 -7.57
C THR A 71 -4.58 5.83 -8.68
N ALA A 72 -4.40 6.84 -9.53
CA ALA A 72 -3.40 6.79 -10.59
C ALA A 72 -1.97 6.71 -10.03
N LEU A 73 -1.68 7.44 -8.96
CA LEU A 73 -0.37 7.40 -8.29
C LEU A 73 -0.08 6.04 -7.66
N SER A 74 -1.06 5.43 -7.01
CA SER A 74 -0.95 4.07 -6.46
C SER A 74 -0.62 3.05 -7.54
N VAL A 75 -1.29 3.11 -8.70
CA VAL A 75 -0.98 2.24 -9.84
C VAL A 75 0.42 2.51 -10.40
N LEU A 76 0.76 3.79 -10.63
CA LEU A 76 2.03 4.18 -11.27
C LEU A 76 3.25 3.83 -10.41
N THR A 77 3.10 3.87 -9.09
CA THR A 77 4.16 3.55 -8.13
C THR A 77 4.14 2.10 -7.66
N GLY A 78 3.10 1.33 -8.03
CA GLY A 78 2.93 -0.04 -7.58
C GLY A 78 2.55 -0.19 -6.10
N ASN A 79 2.06 0.88 -5.47
CA ASN A 79 1.71 0.87 -4.05
C ASN A 79 0.22 0.68 -3.83
N LEU A 80 -0.12 -0.27 -2.96
CA LEU A 80 -1.48 -0.44 -2.47
C LEU A 80 -1.91 0.79 -1.65
N PRO A 81 -3.17 1.24 -1.76
CA PRO A 81 -3.67 2.27 -0.85
C PRO A 81 -3.48 1.88 0.62
N ILE A 82 -3.01 2.81 1.46
CA ILE A 82 -2.67 2.51 2.85
C ILE A 82 -3.89 2.00 3.63
N TYR A 83 -5.09 2.52 3.37
CA TYR A 83 -6.29 2.06 4.09
C TYR A 83 -6.62 0.58 3.82
N ILE A 84 -6.25 0.04 2.65
CA ILE A 84 -6.36 -1.40 2.34
C ILE A 84 -5.18 -2.15 2.95
N LYS A 85 -3.96 -1.61 2.80
CA LYS A 85 -2.72 -2.21 3.33
C LYS A 85 -2.76 -2.39 4.84
N VAL A 86 -3.38 -1.48 5.57
CA VAL A 86 -3.53 -1.54 7.03
C VAL A 86 -4.48 -2.64 7.45
N ARG A 87 -5.61 -2.82 6.75
CA ARG A 87 -6.51 -3.97 6.98
C ARG A 87 -5.81 -5.30 6.67
N MET A 88 -5.04 -5.35 5.58
CA MET A 88 -4.21 -6.50 5.24
C MET A 88 -3.23 -6.83 6.37
N LEU A 89 -2.56 -5.82 6.94
CA LEU A 89 -1.61 -6.01 8.04
C LEU A 89 -2.26 -6.37 9.37
N MET A 90 -3.47 -5.88 9.63
CA MET A 90 -4.28 -6.33 10.76
C MET A 90 -4.58 -7.82 10.66
N GLY A 91 -5.04 -8.30 9.49
CA GLY A 91 -5.27 -9.73 9.28
C GLY A 91 -3.99 -10.58 9.42
N ILE A 92 -2.85 -10.07 8.94
CA ILE A 92 -1.54 -10.71 9.16
C ILE A 92 -1.18 -10.77 10.65
N TYR A 93 -1.45 -9.69 11.40
CA TYR A 93 -1.18 -9.63 12.83
C TYR A 93 -2.05 -10.63 13.62
N GLU A 94 -3.34 -10.72 13.31
CA GLU A 94 -4.28 -11.67 13.92
C GLU A 94 -3.86 -13.12 13.67
N ARG A 95 -3.54 -13.48 12.42
CA ARG A 95 -3.03 -14.82 12.08
C ARG A 95 -1.74 -15.13 12.85
N LYS A 96 -0.79 -14.20 12.88
CA LYS A 96 0.45 -14.35 13.69
C LYS A 96 0.16 -14.54 15.18
N LYS A 97 -0.84 -13.87 15.73
CA LYS A 97 -1.27 -14.01 17.12
C LYS A 97 -1.85 -15.41 17.37
N ILE A 98 -2.67 -15.93 16.46
CA ILE A 98 -3.21 -17.30 16.53
C ILE A 98 -2.05 -18.31 16.54
N TYR A 99 -1.13 -18.24 15.58
CA TYR A 99 0.02 -19.14 15.53
C TYR A 99 0.90 -19.08 16.79
N LYS A 100 1.08 -17.88 17.36
CA LYS A 100 1.84 -17.71 18.62
C LYS A 100 1.14 -18.40 19.79
N ASN A 101 -0.19 -18.34 19.85
CA ASN A 101 -0.98 -18.93 20.91
C ASN A 101 -1.14 -20.45 20.75
N SER A 102 -1.14 -20.96 19.51
CA SER A 102 -1.23 -22.39 19.18
C SER A 102 0.13 -23.12 19.22
N ALA A 103 1.24 -22.41 19.46
CA ALA A 103 2.58 -23.01 19.50
C ALA A 103 2.82 -23.81 20.80
N VAL A 104 2.24 -25.01 20.85
CA VAL A 104 2.67 -26.15 21.66
C VAL A 104 3.19 -27.21 20.66
N GLY A 105 4.44 -27.64 20.75
CA GLY A 105 4.98 -28.79 19.99
C GLY A 105 5.62 -28.53 18.61
N GLU A 106 6.24 -29.58 18.05
CA GLU A 106 7.46 -29.59 17.21
C GLU A 106 7.24 -29.83 15.69
N GLU A 107 6.15 -29.38 15.06
CA GLU A 107 5.97 -29.47 13.58
C GLU A 107 6.50 -28.24 12.83
N VAL A 108 7.80 -27.99 12.86
CA VAL A 108 8.34 -26.68 12.44
C VAL A 108 8.17 -26.41 10.93
N ILE A 109 8.32 -27.39 10.04
CA ILE A 109 8.38 -27.14 8.57
C ILE A 109 6.99 -26.91 7.95
N GLU A 110 6.01 -27.75 8.26
CA GLU A 110 4.64 -27.64 7.72
C GLU A 110 3.96 -26.33 8.15
N ARG A 111 4.15 -25.93 9.41
CA ARG A 111 3.68 -24.64 9.93
C ARG A 111 4.30 -23.43 9.22
N HIS A 112 5.53 -23.53 8.71
CA HIS A 112 6.13 -22.43 7.94
C HIS A 112 5.53 -22.30 6.53
N ALA A 113 5.21 -23.42 5.88
CA ALA A 113 4.54 -23.43 4.58
C ALA A 113 3.11 -22.90 4.68
N GLU A 114 2.34 -23.40 5.65
CA GLU A 114 0.96 -22.96 5.94
C GLU A 114 0.93 -21.47 6.28
N LYS A 115 1.81 -21.01 7.18
CA LYS A 115 1.94 -19.58 7.50
C LYS A 115 2.26 -18.73 6.29
N LYS A 116 3.09 -19.22 5.35
CA LYS A 116 3.42 -18.48 4.13
C LYS A 116 2.22 -18.39 3.20
N GLU A 117 1.50 -19.49 3.01
CA GLU A 117 0.28 -19.55 2.19
C GLU A 117 -0.79 -18.60 2.73
N ASP A 118 -1.01 -18.62 4.03
CA ASP A 118 -1.92 -17.72 4.74
C ASP A 118 -1.58 -16.23 4.51
N LEU A 119 -0.31 -15.87 4.62
CA LEU A 119 0.14 -14.51 4.36
C LEU A 119 -0.09 -14.10 2.89
N GLU A 120 0.12 -15.02 1.95
CA GLU A 120 -0.14 -14.79 0.53
C GLU A 120 -1.63 -14.66 0.24
N GLU A 121 -2.49 -15.42 0.92
CA GLU A 121 -3.95 -15.30 0.81
C GLU A 121 -4.42 -13.90 1.24
N VAL A 122 -3.95 -13.41 2.39
CA VAL A 122 -4.30 -12.06 2.88
C VAL A 122 -3.86 -10.97 1.89
N LYS A 123 -2.65 -11.11 1.33
CA LYS A 123 -2.15 -10.20 0.28
C LYS A 123 -2.98 -10.29 -0.99
N LYS A 124 -3.36 -11.49 -1.41
CA LYS A 124 -4.19 -11.73 -2.61
C LYS A 124 -5.57 -11.08 -2.42
N LYS A 125 -6.21 -11.28 -1.27
CA LYS A 125 -7.48 -10.64 -0.91
C LYS A 125 -7.39 -9.10 -0.97
N ALA A 126 -6.34 -8.53 -0.41
CA ALA A 126 -6.11 -7.08 -0.45
C ALA A 126 -5.92 -6.57 -1.88
N SER A 127 -5.21 -7.34 -2.72
CA SER A 127 -5.00 -7.03 -4.13
C SER A 127 -6.31 -7.08 -4.94
N THR A 128 -7.14 -8.11 -4.71
CA THR A 128 -8.45 -8.24 -5.36
C THR A 128 -9.41 -7.16 -4.91
N GLU A 129 -9.41 -6.80 -3.62
CA GLU A 129 -10.21 -5.70 -3.08
C GLU A 129 -9.86 -4.38 -3.77
N TRP A 130 -8.56 -4.10 -3.94
CA TRP A 130 -8.10 -2.91 -4.64
C TRP A 130 -8.51 -2.89 -6.12
N GLN A 131 -8.39 -4.04 -6.80
CA GLN A 131 -8.84 -4.16 -8.19
C GLN A 131 -10.36 -3.91 -8.32
N ALA A 132 -11.16 -4.45 -7.41
CA ALA A 132 -12.60 -4.24 -7.37
C ALA A 132 -12.94 -2.76 -7.11
N GLU A 133 -12.34 -2.12 -6.11
CA GLU A 133 -12.57 -0.70 -5.80
C GLU A 133 -12.22 0.20 -7.00
N ARG A 134 -11.11 -0.08 -7.67
CA ARG A 134 -10.73 0.65 -8.90
C ARG A 134 -11.75 0.45 -10.02
N SER A 135 -12.40 -0.71 -10.11
CA SER A 135 -13.42 -0.99 -11.11
C SER A 135 -14.73 -0.25 -10.85
N MET A 136 -15.05 0.09 -9.59
CA MET A 136 -16.32 0.73 -9.23
C MET A 136 -16.32 2.26 -9.39
N TYR A 137 -15.15 2.91 -9.33
CA TYR A 137 -15.07 4.38 -9.15
C TYR A 137 -14.89 5.23 -10.41
N ASN A 138 -14.91 4.69 -11.65
CA ASN A 138 -14.86 5.55 -12.85
C ASN A 138 -15.12 4.83 -14.19
N GLU A 139 -16.18 5.23 -14.90
CA GLU A 139 -16.45 4.86 -16.30
C GLU A 139 -15.49 5.57 -17.30
N ASP A 140 -14.83 6.68 -16.89
CA ASP A 140 -13.98 7.51 -17.79
C ASP A 140 -12.46 7.36 -17.60
N ASN A 141 -11.98 6.26 -17.00
CA ASN A 141 -10.59 6.13 -16.60
C ASN A 141 -9.62 5.78 -17.76
N VAL A 142 -9.01 6.77 -18.40
CA VAL A 142 -7.87 6.62 -19.35
C VAL A 142 -6.78 5.70 -18.77
N THR A 143 -6.55 5.72 -17.46
CA THR A 143 -5.59 4.85 -16.77
C THR A 143 -5.95 3.36 -16.83
N ARG A 144 -7.23 2.98 -16.95
CA ARG A 144 -7.65 1.57 -17.14
C ARG A 144 -7.45 1.13 -18.59
N ARG A 145 -7.73 2.01 -19.56
CA ARG A 145 -7.42 1.76 -20.98
C ARG A 145 -5.93 1.54 -21.21
N LEU A 146 -5.09 2.34 -20.57
CA LEU A 146 -3.63 2.27 -20.74
C LEU A 146 -2.96 1.21 -19.84
N ILE A 147 -3.51 0.93 -18.66
CA ILE A 147 -2.94 -0.02 -17.69
C ILE A 147 -4.05 -0.95 -17.21
N SER A 148 -4.27 -2.03 -17.97
CA SER A 148 -5.30 -3.03 -17.67
C SER A 148 -5.02 -3.74 -16.34
N ASN A 149 -3.75 -4.06 -16.06
CA ASN A 149 -3.33 -4.74 -14.84
C ASN A 149 -2.26 -3.94 -14.09
N ALA A 150 -2.66 -3.33 -12.97
CA ALA A 150 -1.77 -2.54 -12.12
C ALA A 150 -0.68 -3.39 -11.44
N ILE A 151 -0.95 -4.67 -11.19
CA ILE A 151 0.00 -5.58 -10.53
C ILE A 151 1.15 -5.93 -11.47
N ILE A 152 0.84 -6.18 -12.74
CA ILE A 152 1.83 -6.47 -13.78
C ILE A 152 2.68 -5.22 -14.04
N PHE A 153 2.04 -4.05 -14.16
CA PHE A 153 2.76 -2.79 -14.38
C PHE A 153 3.76 -2.48 -13.26
N ALA A 154 3.39 -2.73 -12.01
CA ALA A 154 4.25 -2.50 -10.85
C ALA A 154 5.47 -3.43 -10.78
N ARG A 155 5.39 -4.65 -11.34
CA ARG A 155 6.48 -5.65 -11.31
C ARG A 155 7.58 -5.39 -12.34
N ASN A 156 7.29 -4.63 -13.39
CA ASN A 156 8.19 -4.43 -14.54
C ASN A 156 9.01 -3.12 -14.44
N ARG A 157 9.25 -2.59 -13.23
CA ARG A 157 9.87 -1.28 -13.00
C ARG A 157 10.93 -1.34 -11.89
#